data_AF-A0A9X4MVE6-F1
#
_entry.id   AF-A0A9X4MVE6-F1
#
_cell.length_a   1.000
_cell.length_b   1.000
_cell.length_c   1.000
_cell.angle_alpha   90.00
_cell.angle_beta   90.00
_cell.angle_gamma   90.00
#
_symmetry.space_group_name_H-M   'P 1'
#
loop_
_entity.id
_entity.type
_entity.pdbx_description
1 polymer ?
#
loop_
_entity_poly.entity_id
_entity_poly.type
_entity_poly.pdbx_seq_one_letter_code
_entity_poly.pdbx_strand_id
1 'polypeptide(L)'
;PHFTTYGKNYSRRFQEKGLIESIFTHILGLCINAGLIDPTEIFIDGTHIKAAANNRKFINQEVEKQAKFMSEQLEIEINQDRVKHGKKPLGPAKEPEPIAKKISTTDPESGWFHKGDHKEVFAYSAQVACDKYGWALAYSVEAGNIHDSQAFPALFAKLEPLKPEYIIADSGYKTPSIAKFLIDKEITPVLPYTRPRGKKGQLRPKDFVYDEHFDCIL
;
A
#
# COMPACT_ATOMS: atom_id res chain seq x y z
N PRO A 1 14.30 -37.78 9.37
CA PRO A 1 12.83 -37.54 9.20
C PRO A 1 12.59 -36.48 8.12
N HIS A 2 12.24 -36.92 6.91
CA HIS A 2 12.00 -36.04 5.76
C HIS A 2 10.67 -35.28 5.93
N PHE A 3 10.70 -33.98 5.59
CA PHE A 3 9.59 -33.07 5.34
C PHE A 3 8.24 -33.77 5.12
N THR A 4 7.27 -33.46 5.97
CA THR A 4 5.97 -34.11 6.09
C THR A 4 5.26 -34.26 4.75
N THR A 5 4.66 -35.44 4.53
CA THR A 5 3.86 -35.79 3.34
C THR A 5 2.80 -34.73 3.03
N TYR A 6 2.25 -34.08 4.07
CA TYR A 6 1.31 -32.96 3.96
C TYR A 6 1.90 -31.72 3.28
N GLY A 7 3.13 -31.32 3.63
CA GLY A 7 3.78 -30.15 3.02
C GLY A 7 4.08 -30.35 1.54
N LYS A 8 4.52 -31.55 1.15
CA LYS A 8 4.71 -31.91 -0.27
C LYS A 8 3.38 -32.00 -1.03
N ASN A 9 2.31 -32.45 -0.38
CA ASN A 9 0.98 -32.51 -0.99
C ASN A 9 0.39 -31.12 -1.22
N TYR A 10 0.55 -30.20 -0.25
CA TYR A 10 0.22 -28.79 -0.43
C TYR A 10 1.03 -28.16 -1.57
N SER A 11 2.36 -28.30 -1.56
CA SER A 11 3.19 -27.70 -2.60
C SER A 11 2.85 -28.20 -4.01
N ARG A 12 2.45 -29.47 -4.17
CA ARG A 12 1.99 -30.03 -5.45
C ARG A 12 0.56 -29.61 -5.83
N ARG A 13 -0.38 -29.55 -4.87
CA ARG A 13 -1.76 -29.14 -5.12
C ARG A 13 -1.91 -27.66 -5.45
N PHE A 14 -1.07 -26.83 -4.84
CA PHE A 14 -1.08 -25.37 -5.02
C PHE A 14 0.01 -24.88 -5.99
N GLN A 15 0.61 -25.81 -6.76
CA GLN A 15 1.63 -25.50 -7.77
C GLN A 15 1.00 -24.78 -8.98
N GLU A 16 -0.22 -25.16 -9.37
CA GLU A 16 -0.99 -24.51 -10.43
C GLU A 16 -1.73 -23.26 -9.91
N LYS A 17 -0.95 -22.20 -9.63
CA LYS A 17 -1.47 -20.92 -9.10
C LYS A 17 -2.65 -20.36 -9.94
N GLY A 18 -2.58 -20.47 -11.26
CA GLY A 18 -3.61 -19.95 -12.16
C GLY A 18 -4.96 -20.66 -12.07
N LEU A 19 -4.98 -21.97 -11.79
CA LEU A 19 -6.24 -22.71 -11.65
C LEU A 19 -7.00 -22.24 -10.40
N ILE A 20 -6.30 -22.06 -9.28
CA ILE A 20 -6.89 -21.61 -8.02
C ILE A 20 -7.40 -20.17 -8.15
N GLU A 21 -6.64 -19.29 -8.80
CA GLU A 21 -7.07 -17.91 -9.04
C GLU A 21 -8.32 -17.87 -9.94
N SER A 22 -8.40 -18.74 -10.96
CA SER A 22 -9.60 -18.90 -11.80
C SER A 22 -10.81 -19.39 -11.01
N ILE A 23 -10.64 -20.42 -10.17
CA ILE A 23 -11.72 -20.94 -9.30
C ILE A 23 -12.20 -19.86 -8.33
N PHE A 24 -11.28 -19.15 -7.67
CA PHE A 24 -11.61 -18.06 -6.76
C PHE A 24 -12.39 -16.97 -7.48
N THR A 25 -11.92 -16.51 -8.64
CA THR A 25 -12.58 -15.47 -9.43
C THR A 25 -13.97 -15.90 -9.89
N HIS A 26 -14.13 -17.17 -10.28
CA HIS A 26 -15.43 -17.71 -10.67
C HIS A 26 -16.43 -17.74 -9.50
N ILE A 27 -16.02 -18.24 -8.33
CA ILE A 27 -16.87 -18.28 -7.14
C ILE A 27 -17.21 -16.86 -6.67
N LEU A 28 -16.23 -15.95 -6.68
CA LEU A 28 -16.43 -14.54 -6.33
C LEU A 28 -17.50 -13.91 -7.24
N GLY A 29 -17.42 -14.13 -8.55
CA GLY A 29 -18.41 -13.66 -9.51
C GLY A 29 -19.82 -14.22 -9.24
N LEU A 30 -19.93 -15.50 -8.87
CA LEU A 30 -21.22 -16.09 -8.47
C LEU A 30 -21.78 -15.43 -7.20
N CYS A 31 -20.94 -15.17 -6.20
CA CYS A 31 -21.35 -14.49 -4.97
C CYS A 31 -21.81 -13.05 -5.21
N ILE A 32 -21.11 -12.31 -6.09
CA ILE A 32 -21.51 -10.95 -6.50
C ILE A 32 -22.86 -10.99 -7.23
N ASN A 33 -23.02 -11.90 -8.20
CA ASN A 33 -24.29 -12.03 -8.94
C ASN A 33 -25.47 -12.46 -8.05
N ALA A 34 -25.20 -13.21 -6.98
CA ALA A 34 -26.19 -13.58 -5.99
C ALA A 34 -26.50 -12.45 -4.98
N GLY A 35 -25.79 -11.30 -5.04
CA GLY A 35 -25.96 -10.18 -4.11
C GLY A 35 -25.41 -10.43 -2.71
N LEU A 36 -24.50 -11.41 -2.55
CA LEU A 36 -23.89 -11.75 -1.26
C LEU A 36 -22.70 -10.84 -0.91
N ILE A 37 -22.11 -10.21 -1.94
CA ILE A 37 -20.93 -9.36 -1.84
C ILE A 37 -21.31 -7.98 -2.35
N ASP A 38 -20.91 -6.95 -1.61
CA ASP A 38 -21.13 -5.55 -1.98
C ASP A 38 -19.81 -4.89 -2.39
N PRO A 39 -19.53 -4.70 -3.70
CA PRO A 39 -18.28 -4.13 -4.17
C PRO A 39 -18.22 -2.59 -4.06
N THR A 40 -19.26 -1.92 -3.54
CA THR A 40 -19.32 -0.45 -3.49
C THR A 40 -18.28 0.14 -2.52
N GLU A 41 -18.13 -0.46 -1.35
CA GLU A 41 -17.22 -0.05 -0.28
C GLU A 41 -16.14 -1.11 -0.07
N ILE A 42 -14.89 -0.78 -0.44
CA ILE A 42 -13.76 -1.71 -0.35
C ILE A 42 -12.76 -1.23 0.69
N PHE A 43 -12.44 -2.11 1.63
CA PHE A 43 -11.46 -1.92 2.69
C PHE A 43 -10.15 -2.59 2.32
N ILE A 44 -9.05 -1.84 2.31
CA ILE A 44 -7.72 -2.35 2.01
C ILE A 44 -6.84 -2.28 3.25
N ASP A 45 -6.21 -3.40 3.58
CA ASP A 45 -5.20 -3.48 4.63
C ASP A 45 -3.98 -4.31 4.19
N GLY A 46 -2.80 -3.91 4.64
CA GLY A 46 -1.53 -4.57 4.38
C GLY A 46 -1.06 -5.35 5.61
N THR A 47 -0.85 -6.66 5.49
CA THR A 47 -0.33 -7.51 6.57
C THR A 47 0.99 -8.16 6.21
N HIS A 48 1.93 -8.13 7.15
CA HIS A 48 3.23 -8.76 6.99
C HIS A 48 3.23 -10.22 7.44
N ILE A 49 3.52 -11.12 6.50
CA ILE A 49 3.64 -12.56 6.73
C ILE A 49 5.12 -12.92 6.79
N LYS A 50 5.56 -13.54 7.89
CA LYS A 50 6.95 -13.96 8.03
C LYS A 50 7.27 -15.04 6.99
N ALA A 51 8.34 -14.85 6.23
CA ALA A 51 8.82 -15.83 5.27
C ALA A 51 9.47 -17.03 5.97
N ALA A 52 9.44 -18.19 5.31
CA ALA A 52 10.14 -19.40 5.76
C ALA A 52 11.64 -19.36 5.39
N ALA A 53 12.29 -18.22 5.66
CA ALA A 53 13.66 -17.93 5.26
C ALA A 53 14.59 -17.84 6.48
N ASN A 54 15.88 -18.13 6.27
CA ASN A 54 16.89 -17.97 7.31
C ASN A 54 17.40 -16.52 7.36
N ASN A 55 17.10 -15.81 8.45
CA ASN A 55 17.48 -14.41 8.64
C ASN A 55 19.00 -14.15 8.63
N ARG A 56 19.84 -15.18 8.82
CA ARG A 56 21.31 -15.05 8.79
C ARG A 56 21.92 -15.34 7.42
N LYS A 57 21.13 -15.84 6.47
CA LYS A 57 21.59 -16.19 5.12
C LYS A 57 21.07 -15.17 4.11
N PHE A 58 21.86 -14.12 3.91
CA PHE A 58 21.54 -13.05 2.97
C PHE A 58 22.79 -12.53 2.26
N ILE A 59 22.57 -11.95 1.09
CA ILE A 59 23.54 -11.17 0.34
C ILE A 59 23.07 -9.73 0.28
N ASN A 60 24.00 -8.78 0.33
CA ASN A 60 23.70 -7.38 0.04
C ASN A 60 23.85 -7.17 -1.45
N GLN A 61 22.78 -6.74 -2.10
CA GLN A 61 22.78 -6.39 -3.51
C GLN A 61 22.34 -4.94 -3.66
N GLU A 62 23.05 -4.19 -4.50
CA GLU A 62 22.61 -2.88 -4.94
C GLU A 62 21.46 -3.06 -5.91
N VAL A 63 20.29 -2.53 -5.52
CA VAL A 63 19.09 -2.58 -6.34
C VAL A 63 18.64 -1.16 -6.58
N GLU A 64 18.24 -0.89 -7.81
CA GLU A 64 17.60 0.37 -8.15
C GLU A 64 16.37 0.60 -7.28
N LYS A 65 16.20 1.84 -6.84
CA LYS A 65 15.05 2.20 -6.03
C LYS A 65 13.82 2.19 -6.93
N GLN A 66 12.83 1.38 -6.57
CA GLN A 66 11.53 1.43 -7.23
C GLN A 66 10.98 2.85 -7.18
N ALA A 67 10.57 3.35 -8.36
CA ALA A 67 9.89 4.63 -8.47
C ALA A 67 8.63 4.63 -7.60
N LYS A 68 8.27 5.80 -7.08
CA LYS A 68 6.98 5.95 -6.40
C LYS A 68 5.88 5.90 -7.45
N PHE A 69 4.76 5.27 -7.10
CA PHE A 69 3.59 5.25 -7.97
C PHE A 69 3.20 6.67 -8.42
N MET A 70 3.13 6.87 -9.75
CA MET A 70 2.81 8.12 -10.43
C MET A 70 3.68 9.34 -10.06
N SER A 71 4.96 9.15 -9.74
CA SER A 71 5.86 10.27 -9.42
C SER A 71 6.04 11.26 -10.57
N GLU A 72 6.22 10.76 -11.79
CA GLU A 72 6.46 11.61 -12.97
C GLU A 72 5.26 12.52 -13.27
N GLN A 73 4.05 11.96 -13.25
CA GLN A 73 2.83 12.72 -13.48
C GLN A 73 2.62 13.80 -12.41
N LEU A 74 2.90 13.49 -11.13
CA LEU A 74 2.85 14.48 -10.06
C LEU A 74 3.84 15.62 -10.28
N GLU A 75 5.06 15.34 -10.74
CA GLU A 75 6.07 16.37 -11.00
C GLU A 75 5.64 17.31 -12.14
N ILE A 76 5.05 16.76 -13.20
CA ILE A 76 4.48 17.53 -14.31
C ILE A 76 3.38 18.47 -13.79
N GLU A 77 2.44 17.95 -13.01
CA GLU A 77 1.32 18.72 -12.48
C GLU A 77 1.76 19.80 -11.48
N ILE A 78 2.70 19.47 -10.59
CA ILE A 78 3.31 20.46 -9.67
C ILE A 78 3.96 21.59 -10.47
N ASN A 79 4.67 21.27 -11.55
CA ASN A 79 5.29 22.29 -12.38
C ASN A 79 4.27 23.16 -13.11
N GLN A 80 3.18 22.57 -13.63
CA GLN A 80 2.08 23.32 -14.22
C GLN A 80 1.43 24.28 -13.20
N ASP A 81 1.18 23.82 -11.98
CA ASP A 81 0.64 24.62 -10.89
C ASP A 81 1.58 25.78 -10.52
N ARG A 82 2.89 25.50 -10.43
CA ARG A 82 3.91 26.53 -10.17
C ARG A 82 3.92 27.61 -11.25
N VAL A 83 3.83 27.24 -12.52
CA VAL A 83 3.76 28.20 -13.64
C VAL A 83 2.50 29.06 -13.53
N LYS A 84 1.34 28.47 -13.22
CA LYS A 84 0.09 29.22 -12.98
C LYS A 84 0.23 30.23 -11.84
N HIS A 85 0.97 29.86 -10.79
CA HIS A 85 1.27 30.73 -9.65
C HIS A 85 2.50 31.64 -9.83
N GLY A 86 3.06 31.74 -11.04
CA GLY A 86 4.23 32.59 -11.35
C GLY A 86 5.54 32.14 -10.67
N LYS A 87 5.61 30.91 -10.18
CA LYS A 87 6.79 30.33 -9.53
C LYS A 87 7.64 29.59 -10.57
N LYS A 88 8.96 29.62 -10.39
CA LYS A 88 9.89 28.85 -11.23
C LYS A 88 9.60 27.33 -11.10
N PRO A 89 9.63 26.57 -12.21
CA PRO A 89 9.47 25.12 -12.18
C PRO A 89 10.57 24.48 -11.33
N LEU A 90 10.24 23.35 -10.73
CA LEU A 90 11.22 22.50 -10.06
C LEU A 90 12.09 21.83 -11.13
N GLY A 91 13.40 21.73 -10.86
CA GLY A 91 14.29 20.95 -11.71
C GLY A 91 13.91 19.47 -11.68
N PRO A 92 14.45 18.66 -12.62
CA PRO A 92 14.20 17.22 -12.64
C PRO A 92 14.57 16.61 -11.29
N ALA A 93 13.75 15.67 -10.81
CA ALA A 93 14.10 14.91 -9.63
C ALA A 93 15.47 14.25 -9.82
N LYS A 94 16.29 14.25 -8.76
CA LYS A 94 17.54 13.50 -8.77
C LYS A 94 17.21 12.02 -9.02
N GLU A 95 17.94 11.40 -9.95
CA GLU A 95 17.88 9.96 -10.13
C GLU A 95 18.11 9.30 -8.77
N PRO A 96 17.23 8.34 -8.39
CA PRO A 96 17.35 7.74 -7.10
C PRO A 96 18.62 6.90 -7.05
N GLU A 97 19.48 7.20 -6.07
CA GLU A 97 20.70 6.42 -5.84
C GLU A 97 20.33 4.95 -5.55
N PRO A 98 21.12 3.99 -6.05
CA PRO A 98 20.90 2.58 -5.77
C PRO A 98 21.00 2.32 -4.26
N ILE A 99 20.09 1.48 -3.76
CA ILE A 99 20.03 1.16 -2.33
C ILE A 99 20.51 -0.27 -2.14
N ALA A 100 21.41 -0.46 -1.17
CA ALA A 100 21.78 -1.79 -0.72
C ALA A 100 20.58 -2.49 -0.06
N LYS A 101 20.07 -3.55 -0.68
CA LYS A 101 19.00 -4.40 -0.14
C LYS A 101 19.57 -5.74 0.31
N LYS A 102 19.11 -6.23 1.46
CA LYS A 102 19.37 -7.60 1.93
C LYS A 102 18.43 -8.55 1.19
N ILE A 103 18.99 -9.48 0.42
CA ILE A 103 18.24 -10.51 -0.30
C ILE A 103 18.54 -11.86 0.34
N SER A 104 17.51 -12.61 0.70
CA SER A 104 17.70 -13.95 1.27
C SER A 104 18.23 -14.90 0.21
N THR A 105 19.22 -15.72 0.57
CA THR A 105 19.67 -16.81 -0.32
C THR A 105 18.78 -18.04 -0.24
N THR A 106 17.91 -18.12 0.78
CA THR A 106 16.94 -19.22 0.93
C THR A 106 15.57 -18.89 0.32
N ASP A 107 15.23 -17.61 0.21
CA ASP A 107 13.95 -17.13 -0.32
C ASP A 107 14.09 -15.72 -0.92
N PRO A 108 14.57 -15.61 -2.17
CA PRO A 108 14.90 -14.31 -2.79
C PRO A 108 13.71 -13.38 -3.01
N GLU A 109 12.48 -13.90 -3.02
CA GLU A 109 11.25 -13.10 -3.20
C GLU A 109 10.82 -12.40 -1.91
N SER A 110 11.36 -12.81 -0.76
CA SER A 110 11.07 -12.19 0.54
C SER A 110 11.86 -10.89 0.77
N GLY A 111 11.23 -9.94 1.45
CA GLY A 111 11.81 -8.64 1.78
C GLY A 111 12.34 -8.58 3.21
N TRP A 112 13.46 -7.90 3.43
CA TRP A 112 13.96 -7.63 4.79
C TRP A 112 13.09 -6.60 5.50
N PHE A 113 12.41 -7.02 6.58
CA PHE A 113 11.41 -6.23 7.29
C PHE A 113 11.73 -6.11 8.79
N HIS A 114 11.49 -4.92 9.34
CA HIS A 114 11.66 -4.63 10.76
C HIS A 114 10.29 -4.65 11.45
N LYS A 115 10.00 -5.74 12.19
CA LYS A 115 8.75 -5.89 12.93
C LYS A 115 8.87 -5.25 14.32
N GLY A 116 8.39 -4.01 14.41
CA GLY A 116 8.54 -3.18 15.61
C GLY A 116 10.02 -2.91 15.91
N ASP A 117 10.34 -2.63 17.17
CA ASP A 117 11.70 -2.19 17.56
C ASP A 117 12.72 -3.33 17.73
N HIS A 118 12.30 -4.60 17.64
CA HIS A 118 13.10 -5.71 18.19
C HIS A 118 13.35 -6.89 17.26
N LYS A 119 12.70 -6.98 16.09
CA LYS A 119 12.83 -8.18 15.23
C LYS A 119 12.98 -7.84 13.77
N GLU A 120 14.17 -8.10 13.23
CA GLU A 120 14.44 -8.11 11.80
C GLU A 120 14.15 -9.52 11.24
N VAL A 121 13.27 -9.59 10.25
CA VAL A 121 12.85 -10.85 9.62
C VAL A 121 12.70 -10.68 8.11
N PHE A 122 12.92 -11.75 7.37
CA PHE A 122 12.40 -11.83 6.00
C PHE A 122 10.88 -12.03 6.03
N ALA A 123 10.15 -11.25 5.25
CA ALA A 123 8.69 -11.25 5.22
C ALA A 123 8.15 -10.96 3.80
N TYR A 124 6.87 -11.24 3.63
CA TYR A 124 6.03 -10.79 2.54
C TYR A 124 5.02 -9.78 3.07
N SER A 125 4.65 -8.79 2.26
CA SER A 125 3.48 -7.95 2.52
C SER A 125 2.33 -8.47 1.67
N ALA A 126 1.29 -8.98 2.33
CA ALA A 126 0.04 -9.38 1.68
C ALA A 126 -0.96 -8.24 1.85
N GLN A 127 -1.38 -7.64 0.73
CA GLN A 127 -2.44 -6.65 0.71
C GLN A 127 -3.74 -7.35 0.38
N VAL A 128 -4.75 -7.13 1.21
CA VAL A 128 -6.07 -7.76 1.05
C VAL A 128 -7.12 -6.67 0.96
N ALA A 129 -8.02 -6.85 0.01
CA ALA A 129 -9.19 -6.00 -0.18
C ALA A 129 -10.45 -6.78 0.20
N CYS A 130 -11.27 -6.20 1.07
CA CYS A 130 -12.51 -6.80 1.56
C CYS A 130 -13.71 -5.88 1.36
N ASP A 131 -14.91 -6.46 1.28
CA ASP A 131 -16.14 -5.68 1.40
C ASP A 131 -16.48 -5.35 2.86
N LYS A 132 -17.55 -4.58 3.09
CA LYS A 132 -18.03 -4.22 4.43
C LYS A 132 -18.52 -5.40 5.27
N TYR A 133 -18.78 -6.55 4.67
CA TYR A 133 -19.21 -7.78 5.36
C TYR A 133 -18.04 -8.74 5.64
N GLY A 134 -16.82 -8.38 5.23
CA GLY A 134 -15.60 -9.15 5.46
C GLY A 134 -15.27 -10.19 4.39
N TRP A 135 -15.94 -10.16 3.23
CA TRP A 135 -15.58 -11.00 2.09
C TRP A 135 -14.33 -10.49 1.42
N ALA A 136 -13.33 -11.35 1.25
CA ALA A 136 -12.14 -11.03 0.48
C ALA A 136 -12.48 -10.94 -1.02
N LEU A 137 -12.20 -9.80 -1.62
CA LEU A 137 -12.44 -9.50 -3.03
C LEU A 137 -11.19 -9.74 -3.88
N ALA A 138 -10.04 -9.31 -3.39
CA ALA A 138 -8.77 -9.45 -4.07
C ALA A 138 -7.61 -9.43 -3.08
N TYR A 139 -6.46 -9.93 -3.53
CA TYR A 139 -5.21 -9.81 -2.81
C TYR A 139 -4.02 -9.68 -3.77
N SER A 140 -2.96 -9.04 -3.28
CA SER A 140 -1.63 -9.02 -3.87
C SER A 140 -0.60 -9.42 -2.81
N VAL A 141 0.51 -10.01 -3.25
CA VAL A 141 1.62 -10.39 -2.36
C VAL A 141 2.89 -9.84 -2.95
N GLU A 142 3.58 -9.04 -2.14
CA GLU A 142 4.82 -8.38 -2.49
C GLU A 142 5.89 -8.67 -1.43
N ALA A 143 7.15 -8.36 -1.74
CA ALA A 143 8.22 -8.48 -0.75
C ALA A 143 7.95 -7.56 0.45
N GLY A 144 8.22 -8.03 1.68
CA GLY A 144 7.89 -7.31 2.92
C GLY A 144 8.67 -6.00 3.15
N ASN A 145 9.59 -5.64 2.25
CA ASN A 145 10.28 -4.35 2.23
C ASN A 145 9.70 -3.36 1.21
N ILE A 146 8.65 -3.76 0.48
CA ILE A 146 7.89 -2.89 -0.41
C ILE A 146 6.84 -2.16 0.42
N HIS A 147 6.78 -0.84 0.26
CA HIS A 147 5.81 -0.02 0.97
C HIS A 147 4.41 -0.20 0.38
N ASP A 148 3.37 -0.11 1.21
CA ASP A 148 2.00 -0.41 0.78
C ASP A 148 1.54 0.43 -0.41
N SER A 149 1.93 1.71 -0.45
CA SER A 149 1.66 2.59 -1.58
C SER A 149 2.28 2.16 -2.92
N GLN A 150 3.38 1.39 -2.89
CA GLN A 150 4.04 0.88 -4.09
C GLN A 150 3.40 -0.43 -4.57
N ALA A 151 2.87 -1.22 -3.64
CA ALA A 151 2.18 -2.47 -3.93
C ALA A 151 0.70 -2.26 -4.33
N PHE A 152 0.12 -1.12 -3.96
CA PHE A 152 -1.27 -0.74 -4.29
C PHE A 152 -1.68 -0.93 -5.75
N PRO A 153 -0.89 -0.57 -6.78
CA PRO A 153 -1.32 -0.68 -8.18
C PRO A 153 -1.61 -2.12 -8.60
N ALA A 154 -0.84 -3.09 -8.09
CA ALA A 154 -1.03 -4.50 -8.38
C ALA A 154 -2.35 -5.02 -7.77
N LEU A 155 -2.71 -4.55 -6.57
CA LEU A 155 -4.00 -4.85 -5.96
C LEU A 155 -5.14 -4.16 -6.71
N PHE A 156 -4.99 -2.87 -7.02
CA PHE A 156 -6.02 -2.07 -7.67
C PHE A 156 -6.41 -2.60 -9.05
N ALA A 157 -5.46 -3.12 -9.84
CA ALA A 157 -5.75 -3.73 -11.13
C ALA A 157 -6.77 -4.89 -11.04
N LYS A 158 -6.83 -5.60 -9.90
CA LYS A 158 -7.82 -6.65 -9.64
C LYS A 158 -9.17 -6.11 -9.17
N LEU A 159 -9.18 -4.92 -8.57
CA LEU A 159 -10.39 -4.26 -8.05
C LEU A 159 -11.08 -3.38 -9.09
N GLU A 160 -10.34 -2.86 -10.06
CA GLU A 160 -10.85 -1.99 -11.12
C GLU A 160 -12.10 -2.56 -11.84
N PRO A 161 -12.20 -3.86 -12.16
CA PRO A 161 -13.40 -4.43 -12.78
C PRO A 161 -14.65 -4.37 -11.89
N LEU A 162 -14.49 -4.29 -10.56
CA LEU A 162 -15.59 -4.24 -9.60
C LEU A 162 -16.22 -2.84 -9.51
N LYS A 163 -15.54 -1.81 -10.02
CA LYS A 163 -15.99 -0.40 -10.02
C LYS A 163 -16.46 0.07 -8.63
N PRO A 164 -15.58 0.05 -7.61
CA PRO A 164 -15.94 0.51 -6.28
C PRO A 164 -16.24 2.02 -6.28
N GLU A 165 -17.14 2.45 -5.41
CA GLU A 165 -17.41 3.88 -5.17
C GLU A 165 -16.46 4.44 -4.11
N TYR A 166 -16.13 3.64 -3.10
CA TYR A 166 -15.28 4.03 -1.98
C TYR A 166 -14.13 3.02 -1.79
N ILE A 167 -12.92 3.55 -1.65
CA ILE A 167 -11.77 2.78 -1.18
C ILE A 167 -11.33 3.34 0.16
N ILE A 168 -11.50 2.52 1.19
CA ILE A 168 -11.11 2.81 2.57
C ILE A 168 -9.77 2.12 2.80
N ALA A 169 -8.74 2.90 3.15
CA ALA A 169 -7.40 2.35 3.34
C ALA A 169 -6.66 3.07 4.48
N ASP A 170 -5.68 2.38 5.04
CA ASP A 170 -4.90 2.86 6.18
C ASP A 170 -3.91 4.00 5.79
N SER A 171 -3.09 4.42 6.76
CA SER A 171 -2.12 5.49 6.53
C SER A 171 -0.98 5.11 5.57
N GLY A 172 -0.70 3.81 5.36
CA GLY A 172 0.29 3.32 4.41
C GLY A 172 -0.08 3.60 2.96
N TYR A 173 -1.38 3.67 2.66
CA TYR A 173 -1.90 4.05 1.34
C TYR A 173 -2.11 5.55 1.16
N LYS A 174 -1.91 6.34 2.23
CA LYS A 174 -2.17 7.78 2.21
C LYS A 174 -1.07 8.56 1.48
N THR A 175 -1.13 8.57 0.15
CA THR A 175 -0.26 9.38 -0.71
C THR A 175 -1.09 10.26 -1.66
N PRO A 176 -0.59 11.45 -2.04
CA PRO A 176 -1.26 12.29 -3.03
C PRO A 176 -1.44 11.61 -4.39
N SER A 177 -0.50 10.75 -4.81
CA SER A 177 -0.63 10.01 -6.07
C SER A 177 -1.79 9.02 -6.06
N ILE A 178 -1.94 8.24 -4.98
CA ILE A 178 -3.05 7.29 -4.85
C ILE A 178 -4.38 8.04 -4.74
N ALA A 179 -4.44 9.08 -3.91
CA ALA A 179 -5.66 9.87 -3.76
C ALA A 179 -6.11 10.49 -5.09
N LYS A 180 -5.18 11.09 -5.85
CA LYS A 180 -5.46 11.66 -7.16
C LYS A 180 -5.88 10.60 -8.17
N PHE A 181 -5.15 9.48 -8.24
CA PHE A 181 -5.46 8.36 -9.13
C PHE A 181 -6.88 7.81 -8.91
N LEU A 182 -7.31 7.71 -7.65
CA LEU A 182 -8.67 7.27 -7.31
C LEU A 182 -9.71 8.30 -7.71
N ILE A 183 -9.48 9.58 -7.42
CA ILE A 183 -10.40 10.67 -7.80
C ILE A 183 -10.54 10.79 -9.32
N ASP A 184 -9.44 10.65 -10.07
CA ASP A 184 -9.43 10.66 -11.54
C ASP A 184 -10.21 9.47 -12.13
N LYS A 185 -10.42 8.40 -11.35
CA LYS A 185 -11.25 7.24 -11.68
C LYS A 185 -12.68 7.30 -11.10
N GLU A 186 -13.08 8.45 -10.57
CA GLU A 186 -14.39 8.66 -9.92
C GLU A 186 -14.61 7.79 -8.66
N ILE A 187 -13.52 7.36 -8.01
CA ILE A 187 -13.54 6.59 -6.76
C ILE A 187 -13.20 7.53 -5.60
N THR A 188 -13.99 7.51 -4.53
CA THR A 188 -13.76 8.36 -3.35
C THR A 188 -12.78 7.68 -2.39
N PRO A 189 -11.54 8.22 -2.22
CA PRO A 189 -10.60 7.68 -1.25
C PRO A 189 -10.97 8.11 0.19
N VAL A 190 -11.21 7.14 1.07
CA VAL A 190 -11.42 7.36 2.50
C VAL A 190 -10.14 6.99 3.25
N LEU A 191 -9.27 7.99 3.42
CA LEU A 191 -7.95 7.83 4.03
C LEU A 191 -7.90 8.55 5.40
N PRO A 192 -7.12 8.05 6.37
CA PRO A 192 -7.10 8.61 7.72
C PRO A 192 -6.66 10.08 7.75
N TYR A 193 -7.36 10.90 8.52
CA TYR A 193 -6.98 12.31 8.71
C TYR A 193 -5.66 12.43 9.47
N THR A 194 -4.76 13.30 8.99
CA THR A 194 -3.54 13.65 9.72
C THR A 194 -3.66 15.10 10.14
N ARG A 195 -3.75 15.33 11.45
CA ARG A 195 -3.80 16.68 12.00
C ARG A 195 -2.52 17.43 11.62
N PRO A 196 -2.61 18.64 11.03
CA PRO A 196 -1.46 19.49 10.78
C PRO A 196 -0.65 19.68 12.05
N ARG A 197 0.66 19.38 11.98
CA ARG A 197 1.58 19.69 13.06
C ARG A 197 2.08 21.11 12.84
N GLY A 198 1.74 22.02 13.75
CA GLY A 198 2.28 23.38 13.74
C GLY A 198 3.81 23.40 13.84
N LYS A 199 4.44 24.55 13.60
CA LYS A 199 5.89 24.69 13.76
C LYS A 199 6.28 24.42 15.21
N LYS A 200 7.35 23.63 15.40
CA LYS A 200 7.90 23.33 16.73
C LYS A 200 8.30 24.64 17.40
N GLY A 201 7.79 24.89 18.61
CA GLY A 201 8.03 26.13 19.36
C GLY A 201 7.02 27.26 19.11
N GLN A 202 6.03 27.08 18.23
CA GLN A 202 4.88 28.00 18.16
C GLN A 202 3.73 27.51 19.05
N LEU A 203 2.92 28.48 19.50
CA LEU A 203 1.70 28.23 20.27
C LEU A 203 0.75 27.33 19.46
N ARG A 204 0.16 26.35 20.14
CA ARG A 204 -0.85 25.45 19.57
C ARG A 204 -2.21 26.12 19.72
N PRO A 205 -3.23 25.76 18.91
CA PRO A 205 -4.58 26.30 19.04
C PRO A 205 -5.17 26.26 20.46
N LYS A 206 -4.81 25.24 21.26
CA LYS A 206 -5.24 25.10 22.66
C LYS A 206 -4.51 26.01 23.66
N ASP A 207 -3.41 26.62 23.24
CA ASP A 207 -2.65 27.57 24.04
C ASP A 207 -3.23 28.99 23.88
N PHE A 208 -4.26 29.15 23.02
CA PHE A 208 -5.01 30.39 22.85
C PHE A 208 -6.38 30.33 23.55
N VAL A 209 -6.82 31.45 24.10
CA VAL A 209 -8.14 31.62 24.75
C VAL A 209 -8.94 32.65 23.97
N TYR A 210 -10.16 32.30 23.58
CA TYR A 210 -11.07 33.26 22.96
C TYR A 210 -11.69 34.15 24.05
N ASP A 211 -11.57 35.46 23.89
CA ASP A 211 -12.23 36.47 24.73
C ASP A 211 -13.46 37.00 23.99
N GLU A 212 -14.65 36.60 24.45
CA GLU A 212 -15.94 37.02 23.89
C GLU A 212 -16.20 38.52 24.04
N HIS A 213 -15.65 39.18 25.06
CA HIS A 213 -15.92 40.60 25.32
C HIS A 213 -15.23 41.50 24.31
N PHE A 214 -14.04 41.10 23.85
CA PHE A 214 -13.23 41.86 22.89
C PHE A 214 -13.20 41.25 21.48
N ASP A 215 -13.92 40.13 21.26
CA ASP A 215 -13.94 39.37 20.01
C ASP A 215 -12.52 39.07 19.48
N CYS A 216 -11.64 38.60 20.37
CA CYS A 216 -10.24 38.36 20.03
C CYS A 216 -9.70 37.05 20.61
N ILE A 217 -8.60 36.57 20.03
CA ILE A 217 -7.89 35.36 20.46
C ILE A 217 -6.62 35.80 21.19
N LEU A 218 -6.53 35.48 22.49
CA LEU A 218 -5.40 35.74 23.38
C LEU A 218 -4.43 34.55 23.39
#